data_AF-A0A975TV33-F1
#
_entry.id   AF-A0A975TV33-F1
#
_cell.length_a   1.000
_cell.length_b   1.000
_cell.length_c   1.000
_cell.angle_alpha   90.00
_cell.angle_beta   90.00
_cell.angle_gamma   90.00
#
_symmetry.space_group_name_H-M   'P 1'
#
loop_
_entity.id
_entity.type
_entity.pdbx_description
1 polymer ?
#
loop_
_entity_poly.entity_id
_entity_poly.type
_entity_poly.pdbx_seq_one_letter_code
_entity_poly.pdbx_strand_id
1 'polypeptide(L)'
;MTCSPDPARQSLAADTLIETATGMRPLQYLTVGEKVKTRAGTFQPITGIIHAHFTTCQLQDTPDLAPIRFDPGALPGMPEDTATLVSPDCPIAWAEGANGIDHFPARAFCDGGLIRRVIPEDGIHYIRLLFATPQEICAGNIWLELCREDRSDADRSCRVPKLVHEIRVFRPIRA
;
A
#
# COMPACT_ATOMS: atom_id res chain seq x y z
N MET A 1 21.50 -11.54 -7.25
CA MET A 1 20.56 -10.47 -6.89
C MET A 1 19.68 -10.99 -5.78
N THR A 2 20.02 -10.69 -4.53
CA THR A 2 19.24 -11.07 -3.37
C THR A 2 18.03 -10.16 -3.29
N CYS A 3 16.86 -10.69 -3.66
CA CYS A 3 15.57 -10.05 -3.43
C CYS A 3 15.40 -9.97 -1.90
N SER A 4 15.83 -8.87 -1.29
CA SER A 4 15.34 -8.53 0.04
C SER A 4 13.88 -8.15 -0.17
N PRO A 5 12.91 -8.85 0.44
CA PRO A 5 11.51 -8.48 0.27
C PRO A 5 11.34 -7.12 0.93
N ASP A 6 11.23 -6.07 0.13
CA ASP A 6 10.77 -4.77 0.58
C ASP A 6 9.29 -4.94 0.96
N PRO A 7 8.96 -4.90 2.25
CA PRO A 7 7.62 -5.19 2.71
C PRO A 7 6.65 -4.05 2.32
N ALA A 8 7.15 -2.89 1.85
CA ALA A 8 6.32 -1.80 1.37
C ALA A 8 5.94 -1.92 -0.11
N ARG A 9 6.69 -2.64 -0.96
CA ARG A 9 6.47 -2.66 -2.42
C ARG A 9 5.00 -2.97 -2.76
N GLN A 10 4.41 -2.38 -3.80
CA GLN A 10 3.03 -2.70 -4.24
C GLN A 10 1.97 -2.69 -3.11
N SER A 11 2.11 -1.80 -2.14
CA SER A 11 1.18 -1.71 -1.01
C SER A 11 0.46 -0.37 -0.99
N LEU A 12 -0.68 -0.38 -0.32
CA LEU A 12 -1.57 0.76 -0.08
C LEU A 12 -1.72 0.98 1.42
N ALA A 13 -2.09 2.18 1.84
CA ALA A 13 -2.41 2.42 3.24
C ALA A 13 -3.67 1.65 3.67
N ALA A 14 -3.68 1.18 4.91
CA ALA A 14 -4.67 0.28 5.47
C ALA A 14 -6.12 0.81 5.45
N ASP A 15 -6.29 2.13 5.52
CA ASP A 15 -7.56 2.84 5.46
C ASP A 15 -8.09 3.06 4.03
N THR A 16 -7.29 2.74 3.02
CA THR A 16 -7.65 2.88 1.60
C THR A 16 -8.90 2.06 1.29
N LEU A 17 -9.91 2.72 0.71
CA LEU A 17 -11.15 2.08 0.28
C LEU A 17 -10.97 1.37 -1.07
N ILE A 18 -11.41 0.11 -1.12
CA ILE A 18 -11.40 -0.73 -2.31
C ILE A 18 -12.81 -1.25 -2.59
N GLU A 19 -13.18 -1.31 -3.88
CA GLU A 19 -14.46 -1.87 -4.30
C GLU A 19 -14.45 -3.40 -4.20
N THR A 20 -15.25 -3.93 -3.28
CA THR A 20 -15.48 -5.38 -3.11
C THR A 20 -16.82 -5.78 -3.69
N ALA A 21 -17.07 -7.09 -3.81
CA ALA A 21 -18.38 -7.62 -4.20
C ALA A 21 -19.53 -7.16 -3.27
N THR A 22 -19.20 -6.69 -2.06
CA THR A 22 -20.15 -6.19 -1.05
C THR A 22 -20.15 -4.66 -0.92
N GLY A 23 -19.44 -3.94 -1.80
CA GLY A 23 -19.30 -2.48 -1.76
C GLY A 23 -17.91 -2.00 -1.35
N MET A 24 -17.77 -0.69 -1.12
CA MET A 24 -16.49 -0.07 -0.73
C MET A 24 -16.11 -0.48 0.69
N ARG A 25 -14.90 -1.02 0.87
CA ARG A 25 -14.38 -1.44 2.18
C ARG A 25 -12.93 -1.01 2.34
N PRO A 26 -12.53 -0.54 3.55
CA PRO A 26 -11.12 -0.32 3.87
C PRO A 26 -10.32 -1.61 3.78
N LEU A 27 -9.08 -1.52 3.28
CA LEU A 27 -8.17 -2.66 3.13
C LEU A 27 -7.97 -3.45 4.43
N GLN A 28 -7.84 -2.75 5.56
CA GLN A 28 -7.63 -3.37 6.88
C GLN A 28 -8.76 -4.28 7.36
N TYR A 29 -9.94 -4.20 6.74
CA TYR A 29 -11.07 -5.05 7.08
C TYR A 29 -11.30 -6.19 6.08
N LEU A 30 -10.50 -6.30 5.02
CA LEU A 30 -10.61 -7.37 4.05
C LEU A 30 -10.02 -8.67 4.59
N THR A 31 -10.59 -9.79 4.16
CA THR A 31 -10.10 -11.12 4.50
C THR A 31 -9.80 -11.94 3.25
N VAL A 32 -8.93 -12.95 3.39
CA VAL A 32 -8.64 -13.92 2.32
C VAL A 32 -9.94 -14.59 1.87
N GLY A 33 -10.12 -14.71 0.55
CA GLY A 33 -11.32 -15.25 -0.09
C GLY A 33 -12.36 -14.20 -0.47
N GLU A 34 -12.32 -13.00 0.13
CA GLU A 34 -13.15 -11.89 -0.35
C GLU A 34 -12.76 -11.47 -1.76
N LYS A 35 -13.74 -10.97 -2.52
CA LYS A 35 -13.53 -10.62 -3.92
C LYS A 35 -13.47 -9.12 -4.12
N VAL A 36 -12.42 -8.68 -4.81
CA VAL A 36 -12.15 -7.29 -5.16
C VAL A 36 -12.40 -7.08 -6.65
N LYS A 37 -12.98 -5.93 -7.01
CA LYS A 37 -13.21 -5.56 -8.40
C LYS A 37 -11.89 -5.25 -9.09
N THR A 38 -11.73 -5.81 -10.27
CA THR A 38 -10.55 -5.60 -11.11
C THR A 38 -10.90 -4.80 -12.34
N ARG A 39 -9.88 -4.25 -13.02
CA ARG A 39 -10.08 -3.43 -14.23
C ARG A 39 -10.82 -4.14 -15.36
N ALA A 40 -10.67 -5.47 -15.45
CA ALA A 40 -11.40 -6.31 -16.39
C ALA A 40 -12.93 -6.36 -16.12
N GLY A 41 -13.42 -5.67 -15.08
CA GLY A 41 -14.83 -5.67 -14.67
C GLY A 41 -15.25 -6.90 -13.89
N THR A 42 -14.29 -7.74 -13.49
CA THR A 42 -14.54 -8.99 -12.74
C THR A 42 -14.19 -8.84 -11.26
N PHE A 43 -14.75 -9.70 -10.41
CA PHE A 43 -14.42 -9.77 -8.99
C PHE A 43 -13.49 -10.96 -8.72
N GLN A 44 -12.25 -10.69 -8.31
CA GLN A 44 -11.22 -11.71 -8.09
C GLN A 44 -10.97 -11.95 -6.59
N PRO A 45 -10.85 -13.22 -6.16
CA PRO A 45 -10.64 -13.54 -4.75
C PRO A 45 -9.22 -13.18 -4.31
N ILE A 46 -9.11 -12.56 -3.14
CA ILE A 46 -7.85 -12.35 -2.44
C ILE A 46 -7.30 -13.71 -2.00
N THR A 47 -6.06 -14.03 -2.36
CA THR A 47 -5.40 -15.29 -1.95
C THR A 47 -4.51 -15.11 -0.73
N GLY A 48 -4.04 -13.90 -0.48
CA GLY A 48 -3.23 -13.56 0.69
C GLY A 48 -3.25 -12.06 0.98
N ILE A 49 -2.88 -11.72 2.21
CA ILE A 49 -2.76 -10.34 2.67
C ILE A 49 -1.41 -10.23 3.40
N ILE A 50 -0.61 -9.24 3.02
CA ILE A 50 0.66 -8.91 3.67
C ILE A 50 0.50 -7.56 4.35
N HIS A 51 0.94 -7.48 5.59
CA HIS A 51 0.95 -6.25 6.38
C HIS A 51 2.38 -5.80 6.65
N ALA A 52 2.62 -4.49 6.54
CA ALA A 52 3.87 -3.87 6.95
C ALA A 52 3.56 -2.58 7.72
N HIS A 53 4.21 -2.41 8.87
CA HIS A 53 4.06 -1.22 9.70
C HIS A 53 5.38 -0.49 9.79
N PHE A 54 5.35 0.82 9.59
CA PHE A 54 6.50 1.70 9.77
C PHE A 54 6.12 2.85 10.68
N THR A 55 6.94 3.07 11.71
CA THR A 55 6.80 4.25 12.58
C THR A 55 7.36 5.49 11.88
N THR A 56 6.96 6.65 12.37
CA THR A 56 7.46 7.96 11.90
C THR A 56 8.98 8.03 11.94
N CYS A 57 9.61 7.55 13.02
CA CYS A 57 11.08 7.50 13.12
C CYS A 57 11.71 6.61 12.05
N GLN A 58 11.14 5.43 11.79
CA GLN A 58 11.64 4.54 10.72
C GLN A 58 11.54 5.20 9.33
N LEU A 59 10.47 5.97 9.08
CA LEU A 59 10.30 6.72 7.84
C LEU A 59 11.25 7.92 7.73
N GLN A 60 11.61 8.55 8.86
CA GLN A 60 12.62 9.61 8.89
C GLN A 60 14.02 9.04 8.62
N ASP A 61 14.34 7.89 9.21
CA ASP A 61 15.62 7.21 9.03
C ASP A 61 15.77 6.62 7.61
N THR A 62 14.65 6.15 7.02
CA THR A 62 14.61 5.61 5.65
C THR A 62 13.49 6.26 4.83
N PRO A 63 13.71 7.47 4.30
CA PRO A 63 12.68 8.23 3.56
C PRO A 63 12.17 7.52 2.30
N ASP A 64 12.91 6.57 1.75
CA ASP A 64 12.48 5.81 0.58
C ASP A 64 11.32 4.85 0.83
N LEU A 65 11.00 4.56 2.10
CA LEU A 65 9.82 3.79 2.51
C LEU A 65 8.57 4.66 2.70
N ALA A 66 8.76 5.98 2.75
CA ALA A 66 7.68 6.93 3.02
C ALA A 66 6.69 6.98 1.83
N PRO A 67 5.37 6.95 2.11
CA PRO A 67 4.34 6.86 1.07
C PRO A 67 4.35 8.06 0.13
N ILE A 68 3.93 7.79 -1.10
CA ILE A 68 3.50 8.81 -2.05
C ILE A 68 2.03 9.09 -1.79
N ARG A 69 1.74 10.34 -1.44
CA ARG A 69 0.41 10.88 -1.28
C ARG A 69 -0.06 11.45 -2.60
N PHE A 70 -1.22 10.97 -3.04
CA PHE A 70 -2.02 11.57 -4.09
C PHE A 70 -3.16 12.32 -3.41
N ASP A 71 -3.09 13.65 -3.41
CA ASP A 71 -4.18 14.49 -2.88
C ASP A 71 -5.42 14.44 -3.78
N PRO A 72 -6.59 14.86 -3.27
CA PRO A 72 -7.77 15.01 -4.08
C PRO A 72 -7.51 15.88 -5.32
N GLY A 73 -8.04 15.45 -6.46
CA GLY A 73 -7.82 16.13 -7.74
C GLY A 73 -6.39 16.02 -8.32
N ALA A 74 -5.49 15.24 -7.72
CA ALA A 74 -4.13 15.05 -8.22
C ALA A 74 -4.09 14.43 -9.62
N LEU A 75 -5.00 13.49 -9.90
CA LEU A 75 -5.18 12.88 -11.21
C LEU A 75 -6.63 13.04 -11.69
N PRO A 76 -6.88 13.09 -13.01
CA PRO A 76 -8.22 13.17 -13.57
C PRO A 76 -9.14 12.05 -13.03
N GLY A 77 -10.30 12.43 -12.52
CA GLY A 77 -11.31 11.52 -11.98
C GLY A 77 -11.07 11.04 -10.54
N MET A 78 -10.00 11.49 -9.87
CA MET A 78 -9.86 11.26 -8.43
C MET A 78 -11.03 11.87 -7.64
N PRO A 79 -11.47 11.24 -6.54
CA PRO A 79 -12.41 11.86 -5.61
C PRO A 79 -11.89 13.20 -5.11
N GLU A 80 -12.79 14.16 -4.87
CA GLU A 80 -12.46 15.50 -4.39
C GLU A 80 -12.20 15.56 -2.87
N ASP A 81 -12.48 14.47 -2.15
CA ASP A 81 -12.52 14.49 -0.68
C ASP A 81 -11.46 13.62 0.01
N THR A 82 -10.79 12.72 -0.72
CA THR A 82 -9.94 11.70 -0.08
C THR A 82 -8.60 11.53 -0.78
N ALA A 83 -7.53 11.72 -0.02
CA ALA A 83 -6.18 11.42 -0.48
C ALA A 83 -5.90 9.92 -0.42
N THR A 84 -5.08 9.42 -1.34
CA THR A 84 -4.64 8.03 -1.35
C THR A 84 -3.15 7.95 -1.07
N LEU A 85 -2.75 7.09 -0.13
CA LEU A 85 -1.35 6.84 0.18
C LEU A 85 -0.91 5.51 -0.42
N VAL A 86 0.13 5.57 -1.24
CA VAL A 86 0.64 4.43 -1.99
C VAL A 86 2.14 4.27 -1.72
N SER A 87 2.60 3.03 -1.62
CA SER A 87 4.03 2.74 -1.54
C SER A 87 4.80 3.28 -2.77
N PRO A 88 6.06 3.75 -2.62
CA PRO A 88 6.80 4.41 -3.71
C PRO A 88 7.00 3.59 -4.98
N ASP A 89 7.14 2.26 -4.84
CA ASP A 89 7.36 1.31 -5.93
C ASP A 89 6.09 0.60 -6.40
N CYS A 90 4.90 1.09 -6.02
CA CYS A 90 3.64 0.56 -6.54
C CYS A 90 3.49 0.92 -8.03
N PRO A 91 3.27 -0.05 -8.94
CA PRO A 91 3.01 0.21 -10.35
C PRO A 91 1.62 0.84 -10.51
N ILE A 92 1.59 2.10 -10.90
CA ILE A 92 0.39 2.85 -11.24
C ILE A 92 0.19 2.77 -12.74
N ALA A 93 -1.00 2.33 -13.15
CA ALA A 93 -1.39 2.26 -14.54
C ALA A 93 -1.67 3.67 -15.07
N TRP A 94 -1.01 4.03 -16.16
CA TRP A 94 -1.13 5.31 -16.83
C TRP A 94 -1.39 5.08 -18.32
N ALA A 95 -2.41 5.74 -18.85
CA ALA A 95 -2.71 5.70 -20.27
C ALA A 95 -2.04 6.88 -20.96
N GLU A 96 -1.04 6.62 -21.80
CA GLU A 96 -0.41 7.64 -22.63
C GLU A 96 -0.81 7.44 -24.11
N GLY A 97 -1.75 8.28 -24.57
CA GLY A 97 -2.13 8.35 -25.99
C GLY A 97 -2.61 7.02 -26.59
N ALA A 98 -2.20 6.73 -27.84
CA ALA A 98 -2.66 5.59 -28.63
C ALA A 98 -1.93 4.26 -28.31
N ASN A 99 -0.95 4.27 -27.40
CA ASN A 99 0.03 3.17 -27.25
C ASN A 99 -0.36 2.14 -26.18
N GLY A 100 -1.50 2.29 -25.51
CA GLY A 100 -1.97 1.38 -24.48
C GLY A 100 -1.75 1.91 -23.07
N ILE A 101 -1.65 0.99 -22.11
CA ILE A 101 -1.50 1.29 -20.69
C ILE A 101 -0.10 0.85 -20.27
N ASP A 102 0.68 1.79 -19.76
CA ASP A 102 1.98 1.52 -19.14
C ASP A 102 1.87 1.62 -17.61
N HIS A 103 2.81 0.99 -16.90
CA HIS A 103 2.89 1.04 -15.45
C HIS A 103 4.16 1.76 -15.01
N PHE A 104 3.99 2.80 -14.20
CA PHE A 104 5.09 3.57 -13.62
C PHE A 104 5.06 3.47 -12.09
N PRO A 105 6.22 3.45 -11.40
CA PRO A 105 6.22 3.46 -9.95
C PRO A 105 5.56 4.76 -9.44
N ALA A 106 4.82 4.69 -8.34
CA ALA A 106 4.12 5.84 -7.75
C ALA A 106 5.03 7.08 -7.57
N ARG A 107 6.30 6.88 -7.19
CA ARG A 107 7.28 7.98 -7.05
C ARG A 107 7.57 8.76 -8.35
N ALA A 108 7.32 8.17 -9.52
CA ALA A 108 7.50 8.85 -10.80
C ALA A 108 6.47 9.96 -11.04
N PHE A 109 5.35 9.92 -10.31
CA PHE A 109 4.30 10.95 -10.37
C PHE A 109 4.55 12.11 -9.43
N CYS A 110 5.58 12.06 -8.58
CA CYS A 110 5.86 13.14 -7.63
C CYS A 110 6.18 14.45 -8.36
N ASP A 111 5.32 15.44 -8.17
CA ASP A 111 5.45 16.80 -8.71
C ASP A 111 5.82 17.82 -7.62
N GLY A 112 5.83 17.40 -6.35
CA GLY A 112 6.06 18.27 -5.20
C GLY A 112 4.84 19.11 -4.80
N GLY A 113 3.73 18.99 -5.53
CA GLY A 113 2.44 19.61 -5.27
C GLY A 113 1.42 18.59 -4.77
N LEU A 114 0.42 18.29 -5.60
CA LEU A 114 -0.67 17.38 -5.26
C LEU A 114 -0.21 15.91 -5.17
N ILE A 115 0.96 15.58 -5.74
CA ILE A 115 1.55 14.26 -5.65
C ILE A 115 2.93 14.39 -5.01
N ARG A 116 3.07 13.93 -3.76
CA ARG A 116 4.30 14.12 -2.99
C ARG A 116 4.55 12.99 -2.01
N ARG A 117 5.81 12.78 -1.68
CA ARG A 117 6.19 11.94 -0.55
C ARG A 117 5.79 12.61 0.76
N VAL A 118 5.25 11.84 1.70
CA VAL A 118 4.88 12.33 3.04
C VAL A 118 5.37 11.39 4.12
N ILE A 119 5.71 11.93 5.28
CA ILE A 119 5.98 11.16 6.50
C ILE A 119 4.77 11.39 7.42
N PRO A 120 3.83 10.43 7.53
CA PRO A 120 2.67 10.60 8.41
C PRO A 120 3.09 10.64 9.89
N GLU A 121 2.41 11.44 10.70
CA GLU A 121 2.76 11.64 12.12
C GLU A 121 2.63 10.37 12.96
N ASP A 122 1.66 9.50 12.63
CA ASP A 122 1.41 8.22 13.30
C ASP A 122 2.14 7.03 12.63
N GLY A 123 2.97 7.31 11.63
CA GLY A 123 3.54 6.29 10.75
C GLY A 123 2.53 5.75 9.73
N ILE A 124 2.82 4.59 9.13
CA ILE A 124 1.97 3.99 8.11
C ILE A 124 1.80 2.49 8.31
N HIS A 125 0.56 2.02 8.09
CA HIS A 125 0.23 0.62 7.92
C HIS A 125 -0.01 0.35 6.44
N TYR A 126 0.93 -0.33 5.80
CA TYR A 126 0.79 -0.81 4.44
C TYR A 126 0.12 -2.18 4.40
N ILE A 127 -0.77 -2.34 3.44
CA ILE A 127 -1.42 -3.61 3.11
C ILE A 127 -1.19 -3.89 1.62
N ARG A 128 -0.68 -5.10 1.33
CA ARG A 128 -0.61 -5.67 -0.02
C ARG A 128 -1.60 -6.82 -0.11
N LEU A 129 -2.46 -6.78 -1.13
CA LEU A 129 -3.31 -7.90 -1.49
C LEU A 129 -2.57 -8.79 -2.50
N LEU A 130 -2.69 -10.10 -2.33
CA LEU A 130 -2.19 -11.10 -3.26
C LEU A 130 -3.34 -11.75 -4.01
N PHE A 131 -3.10 -12.08 -5.27
CA PHE A 131 -4.04 -12.76 -6.15
C PHE A 131 -3.37 -13.96 -6.85
N ALA A 132 -4.18 -14.87 -7.38
CA ALA A 132 -3.68 -16.04 -8.12
C ALA A 132 -2.94 -15.68 -9.43
N THR A 133 -3.33 -14.57 -10.05
CA THR A 133 -2.72 -13.91 -11.22
C THR A 133 -2.59 -12.42 -10.90
N PRO A 134 -1.67 -11.65 -11.52
CA PRO A 134 -1.61 -10.21 -11.27
C PRO A 134 -2.96 -9.58 -11.61
N GLN A 135 -3.40 -8.66 -10.78
CA GLN A 135 -4.66 -7.95 -10.96
C GLN A 135 -4.44 -6.45 -10.87
N GLU A 136 -5.12 -5.71 -11.74
CA GLU A 136 -5.26 -4.27 -11.60
C GLU A 136 -6.51 -3.95 -10.79
N ILE A 137 -6.33 -3.24 -9.68
CA ILE A 137 -7.43 -2.77 -8.83
C ILE A 137 -7.47 -1.24 -8.80
N CYS A 138 -8.61 -0.68 -8.42
CA CYS A 138 -8.78 0.76 -8.30
C CYS A 138 -8.79 1.19 -6.82
N ALA A 139 -7.98 2.17 -6.48
CA ALA A 139 -7.91 2.81 -5.17
C ALA A 139 -7.96 4.33 -5.34
N GLY A 140 -9.02 5.00 -4.89
CA GLY A 140 -9.15 6.45 -5.03
C GLY A 140 -9.06 6.93 -6.49
N ASN A 141 -9.62 6.17 -7.44
CA ASN A 141 -9.49 6.36 -8.89
C ASN A 141 -8.08 6.17 -9.48
N ILE A 142 -7.14 5.66 -8.69
CA ILE A 142 -5.81 5.26 -9.15
C ILE A 142 -5.85 3.77 -9.46
N TRP A 143 -5.57 3.41 -10.70
CA TRP A 143 -5.42 2.02 -11.12
C TRP A 143 -4.00 1.56 -10.83
N LEU A 144 -3.86 0.43 -10.17
CA LEU A 144 -2.56 -0.11 -9.78
C LEU A 144 -2.51 -1.63 -9.91
N GLU A 145 -1.35 -2.14 -10.30
CA GLU A 145 -1.12 -3.57 -10.43
C GLU A 145 -0.61 -4.15 -9.10
N LEU A 146 -1.27 -5.21 -8.64
CA LEU A 146 -0.83 -6.02 -7.52
C LEU A 146 -0.34 -7.40 -8.00
N CYS A 147 0.81 -7.82 -7.49
CA CYS A 147 1.46 -9.04 -7.92
C CYS A 147 0.70 -10.33 -7.57
N ARG A 148 1.12 -11.39 -8.25
CA ARG A 148 0.83 -12.77 -7.84
C ARG A 148 1.39 -13.05 -6.47
N GLU A 149 0.70 -13.96 -5.78
CA GLU A 149 1.28 -14.68 -4.66
C GLU A 149 2.61 -15.34 -5.07
N ASP A 150 3.73 -14.87 -4.53
CA ASP A 150 4.98 -15.62 -4.53
C ASP A 150 4.94 -16.56 -3.32
N ARG A 151 5.06 -17.88 -3.56
CA ARG A 151 5.07 -18.89 -2.51
C ARG A 151 6.19 -18.65 -1.47
N SER A 152 7.22 -17.87 -1.81
CA SER A 152 8.29 -17.49 -0.88
C SER A 152 7.91 -16.42 0.15
N ASP A 153 6.88 -15.60 -0.12
CA ASP A 153 6.40 -14.54 0.79
C ASP A 153 5.35 -15.06 1.80
N ALA A 154 4.59 -16.10 1.41
CA ALA A 154 3.56 -16.71 2.27
C ALA A 154 4.12 -17.26 3.60
N ASP A 155 5.38 -17.70 3.61
CA ASP A 155 6.04 -18.29 4.79
C ASP A 155 6.43 -17.26 5.86
N ARG A 156 6.31 -15.94 5.57
CA ARG A 156 6.57 -14.86 6.54
C ARG A 156 5.30 -14.25 7.15
N SER A 157 4.15 -14.44 6.52
CA SER A 157 2.88 -13.78 6.90
C SER A 157 2.29 -14.26 8.24
N CYS A 158 2.77 -15.38 8.79
CA CYS A 158 2.25 -15.93 10.06
C CYS A 158 2.92 -15.41 11.34
N ARG A 159 3.85 -14.43 11.29
CA ARG A 159 4.43 -13.84 12.51
C ARG A 159 3.82 -12.48 12.81
N VAL A 160 2.71 -12.52 13.55
CA VAL A 160 2.25 -11.36 14.34
C VAL A 160 3.45 -10.86 15.16
N PRO A 161 3.82 -9.56 15.13
CA PRO A 161 4.86 -9.05 16.00
C PRO A 161 4.44 -9.33 17.44
N LYS A 162 5.21 -10.17 18.15
CA LYS A 162 5.11 -10.21 19.61
C LYS A 162 5.49 -8.82 20.08
N LEU A 163 4.51 -8.09 20.59
CA LEU A 163 4.69 -6.84 21.32
C LEU A 163 5.78 -7.07 22.39
N VAL A 164 7.00 -6.58 22.15
CA VAL A 164 8.04 -6.61 23.19
C VAL A 164 7.73 -5.46 24.15
N HIS A 165 7.02 -5.82 25.22
CA HIS A 165 7.08 -5.10 26.48
C HIS A 165 8.52 -5.16 27.00
N GLU A 166 9.32 -4.11 26.76
CA GLU A 166 10.38 -3.72 27.68
C GLU A 166 10.29 -2.21 27.94
N ILE A 167 9.31 -1.85 28.76
CA ILE A 167 9.41 -0.63 29.57
C ILE A 167 10.51 -0.91 30.60
N ARG A 168 11.74 -0.45 30.34
CA ARG A 168 12.72 -0.26 31.41
C ARG A 168 12.43 1.08 32.08
N VAL A 169 11.74 1.02 33.21
CA VAL A 169 11.59 2.16 34.12
C VAL A 169 12.98 2.53 34.64
N PHE A 170 13.53 3.64 34.14
CA PHE A 170 14.74 4.24 34.71
C PHE A 170 14.35 4.93 36.02
N ARG A 171 14.82 4.41 37.16
CA ARG A 171 14.76 5.12 38.45
C ARG A 171 15.99 6.02 38.57
N PRO A 172 15.85 7.31 38.93
CA PRO A 172 17.01 8.12 39.27
C PRO A 172 17.58 7.69 40.61
N ILE A 173 18.88 7.42 40.65
CA ILE A 173 19.64 7.33 41.90
C ILE A 173 19.89 8.78 42.34
N ARG A 174 19.28 9.16 43.47
CA ARG A 174 19.71 10.34 44.23
C ARG A 174 21.03 10.00 44.93
N ALA A 175 22.03 10.84 44.73
CA ALA A 175 23.14 11.05 45.66
C ALA A 175 23.06 12.49 46.16
#